data_AF-A0A961MX58-F1
#
_entry.id   AF-A0A961MX58-F1
#
_cell.length_a   1.000
_cell.length_b   1.000
_cell.length_c   1.000
_cell.angle_alpha   90.00
_cell.angle_beta   90.00
_cell.angle_gamma   90.00
#
_symmetry.space_group_name_H-M   'P 1'
#
loop_
_entity.id
_entity.type
_entity.pdbx_description
1 polymer ?
#
loop_
_entity_poly.entity_id
_entity_poly.type
_entity_poly.pdbx_seq_one_letter_code
_entity_poly.pdbx_strand_id
1 'polypeptide(L)' 'NRLDQNAVLGPHDQVGNFHFLNGFSGHGLQQSPAMGRGIAELLTYGGFRTLDLSPFGYGRIARAEPLVEKAVI' A
#
# COMPACT_ATOMS: atom_id res chain seq x y z
N ASN A 1 -8.46 -5.47 -1.26
CA ASN A 1 -8.20 -6.64 -2.15
C ASN A 1 -8.86 -7.90 -1.54
N ARG A 2 -8.97 -9.05 -2.23
CA ARG A 2 -9.69 -10.23 -1.67
C ARG A 2 -8.95 -10.98 -0.55
N LEU A 3 -7.64 -10.78 -0.39
CA LEU A 3 -6.82 -11.47 0.63
C LEU A 3 -7.11 -10.96 2.04
N ASP A 4 -7.12 -9.64 2.23
CA ASP A 4 -7.20 -9.01 3.56
C ASP A 4 -7.96 -7.68 3.57
N GLN A 5 -8.59 -7.30 2.46
CA GLN A 5 -9.33 -6.05 2.32
C GLN A 5 -8.50 -4.77 2.55
N ASN A 6 -7.17 -4.86 2.64
CA ASN A 6 -6.30 -3.70 2.79
C ASN A 6 -5.89 -3.08 1.44
N ALA A 7 -5.44 -1.83 1.49
CA ALA A 7 -4.85 -1.18 0.33
C ALA A 7 -3.58 -1.90 -0.15
N VAL A 8 -3.25 -1.74 -1.43
CA VAL A 8 -1.99 -2.19 -2.04
C VAL A 8 -1.29 -0.97 -2.60
N LEU A 9 -0.05 -0.75 -2.17
CA LEU A 9 0.77 0.40 -2.50
C LEU A 9 2.19 -0.03 -2.89
N GLY A 10 2.78 0.63 -3.88
CA GLY A 10 4.20 0.46 -4.23
C GLY A 10 4.45 -0.33 -5.52
N PRO A 11 5.72 -0.66 -5.82
CA PRO A 11 6.10 -1.19 -7.13
C PRO A 11 5.64 -2.63 -7.35
N HIS A 12 5.40 -2.99 -8.61
CA HIS A 12 5.31 -4.39 -9.03
C HIS A 12 6.71 -5.03 -9.04
N ASP A 13 6.79 -6.31 -8.68
CA ASP A 13 8.05 -7.07 -8.61
C ASP A 13 8.65 -7.44 -9.97
N GLN A 14 7.82 -7.74 -10.97
CA GLN A 14 8.23 -8.14 -12.33
C GLN A 14 8.13 -7.03 -13.37
N VAL A 15 7.20 -6.08 -13.19
CA VAL A 15 6.95 -5.01 -14.17
C VAL A 15 7.57 -3.69 -13.71
N GLY A 16 8.63 -3.26 -14.39
CA GLY A 16 9.31 -1.99 -14.10
C GLY A 16 8.41 -0.76 -14.30
N ASN A 17 8.63 0.27 -13.50
CA ASN A 17 7.86 1.53 -13.49
C ASN A 17 6.34 1.38 -13.27
N PHE A 18 5.85 0.20 -12.91
CA PHE A 18 4.46 -0.03 -12.58
C PHE A 18 4.25 0.04 -11.07
N HIS A 19 3.33 0.90 -10.63
CA HIS A 19 3.04 1.11 -9.22
C HIS A 19 1.57 0.89 -8.90
N PHE A 20 1.33 0.21 -7.79
CA PHE A 20 0.01 0.03 -7.21
C PHE A 20 -0.34 1.21 -6.30
N LEU A 21 -1.60 1.62 -6.38
CA LEU A 21 -2.28 2.47 -5.41
C LEU A 21 -3.78 2.17 -5.52
N ASN A 22 -4.20 1.02 -4.99
CA ASN A 22 -5.57 0.55 -5.15
C ASN A 22 -6.00 -0.36 -3.99
N GLY A 23 -7.19 -0.96 -4.12
CA GLY A 23 -7.62 -2.00 -3.20
C GLY A 23 -8.14 -1.51 -1.84
N PHE A 24 -8.55 -0.24 -1.72
CA PHE A 24 -8.98 0.43 -0.49
C PHE A 24 -10.26 -0.10 0.19
N SER A 25 -10.97 -1.05 -0.42
CA SER A 25 -12.12 -1.78 0.16
C SER A 25 -13.13 -0.91 0.94
N GLY A 26 -13.54 0.23 0.38
CA GLY A 26 -14.55 1.12 0.97
C GLY A 26 -14.02 2.26 1.84
N HIS A 27 -12.76 2.23 2.28
CA HIS A 27 -12.16 3.23 3.18
C HIS A 27 -11.27 4.26 2.46
N GLY A 28 -11.25 4.23 1.11
CA GLY A 28 -10.32 5.00 0.30
C GLY A 28 -10.40 6.51 0.50
N LEU A 29 -11.60 7.05 0.77
CA LEU A 29 -11.76 8.48 1.03
C LEU A 29 -10.98 8.92 2.27
N GLN A 30 -11.13 8.20 3.37
CA GLN A 30 -10.44 8.48 4.64
C GLN A 30 -8.92 8.30 4.52
N GLN A 31 -8.48 7.28 3.77
CA GLN A 31 -7.06 6.95 3.62
C GLN A 31 -6.34 7.79 2.56
N SER A 32 -7.07 8.43 1.65
CA SER A 32 -6.51 9.13 0.48
C SER A 32 -5.41 10.15 0.80
N PRO A 33 -5.45 10.96 1.89
CA PRO A 33 -4.40 11.94 2.15
C PRO A 33 -3.05 11.28 2.49
N ALA A 34 -3.07 10.24 3.33
CA ALA A 34 -1.86 9.52 3.71
C ALA A 34 -1.29 8.71 2.53
N MET A 35 -2.18 8.04 1.79
CA MET A 35 -1.82 7.17 0.67
C MET A 35 -1.27 7.95 -0.52
N GLY A 36 -1.87 9.10 -0.85
CA GLY A 36 -1.38 10.01 -1.89
C GLY A 36 0.00 10.60 -1.56
N ARG A 37 0.22 11.00 -0.31
CA ARG A 37 1.54 11.46 0.15
C ARG A 37 2.58 10.35 0.07
N GLY A 38 2.25 9.16 0.57
CA GLY A 38 3.18 8.04 0.60
C GLY A 38 3.64 7.60 -0.80
N ILE A 39 2.71 7.53 -1.77
CA ILE A 39 3.11 7.20 -3.16
C ILE A 39 3.96 8.31 -3.77
N ALA A 40 3.67 9.58 -3.50
CA ALA A 40 4.44 10.70 -4.02
C ALA A 40 5.87 10.69 -3.47
N GLU A 41 6.04 10.39 -2.18
CA GLU A 41 7.35 10.26 -1.54
C GLU A 41 8.13 9.08 -2.12
N LEU A 42 7.48 7.92 -2.30
CA LEU A 42 8.11 6.74 -2.87
C LEU A 42 8.60 7.00 -4.30
N LEU A 43 7.78 7.63 -5.14
CA LEU A 43 8.13 7.94 -6.53
C LEU A 43 9.23 9.01 -6.64
N THR A 44 9.22 10.01 -5.76
CA THR A 44 10.14 11.14 -5.83
C THR A 44 11.48 10.84 -5.16
N TYR A 45 11.47 10.12 -4.04
CA TYR A 45 12.63 9.95 -3.17
C TYR A 45 13.08 8.48 -3.03
N GLY A 46 12.38 7.53 -3.64
CA GLY A 46 12.70 6.10 -3.53
C GLY A 46 12.31 5.46 -2.19
N GLY A 47 11.61 6.19 -1.31
CA GLY A 47 11.19 5.66 -0.02
C GLY A 47 10.21 6.57 0.71
N PHE A 48 9.49 6.01 1.68
CA PHE A 48 8.61 6.77 2.56
C PHE A 48 9.40 7.68 3.49
N ARG A 49 8.89 8.89 3.75
CA ARG A 49 9.55 9.88 4.62
C ARG A 49 8.65 10.32 5.77
N THR A 50 7.35 10.43 5.53
CA THR A 50 6.40 10.92 6.55
C THR A 50 5.76 9.78 7.35
N LEU A 51 5.34 8.71 6.67
CA LEU A 51 4.66 7.57 7.28
C LEU A 51 5.13 6.29 6.59
N ASP A 52 5.54 5.30 7.37
CA ASP A 52 5.92 4.00 6.83
C ASP A 52 4.67 3.25 6.35
N LEU A 53 4.52 3.16 5.02
CA LEU A 53 3.45 2.40 4.36
C LEU A 53 3.95 1.07 3.79
N SER A 54 5.16 0.62 4.16
CA SER A 54 5.73 -0.67 3.74
C SER A 54 4.81 -1.87 4.00
N PRO A 55 3.98 -1.91 5.08
CA PRO A 55 3.03 -2.99 5.28
C PRO A 55 1.97 -3.13 4.16
N PHE A 56 1.68 -2.06 3.42
CA PHE A 56 0.76 -2.09 2.28
C PHE A 56 1.42 -2.54 0.96
N GLY A 57 2.70 -2.92 0.99
CA GLY A 57 3.49 -3.32 -0.19
C GLY A 57 2.85 -4.40 -1.07
N TYR A 58 3.10 -4.39 -2.38
CA TYR A 58 2.64 -5.47 -3.26
C TYR A 58 3.22 -6.85 -2.90
N GLY A 59 4.45 -6.91 -2.37
CA GLY A 59 5.13 -8.16 -2.07
C GLY A 59 4.35 -9.11 -1.14
N ARG A 60 3.52 -8.58 -0.23
CA ARG A 60 2.67 -9.42 0.62
C ARG A 60 1.54 -10.12 -0.16
N ILE A 61 1.04 -9.51 -1.23
CA ILE A 61 0.08 -10.15 -2.14
C ILE A 61 0.76 -11.29 -2.89
N ALA A 62 1.94 -11.04 -3.44
CA ALA A 62 2.71 -12.05 -4.17
C ALA A 62 3.07 -13.27 -3.30
N ARG A 63 3.31 -13.05 -2.00
CA ARG A 63 3.59 -14.12 -1.02
C ARG A 63 2.35 -14.69 -0.33
N ALA A 64 1.14 -14.21 -0.65
CA ALA A 64 -0.11 -14.56 0.04
C ALA A 64 -0.05 -14.35 1.58
N GLU A 65 0.65 -13.32 2.01
CA GLU A 65 0.79 -12.90 3.41
C GLU A 65 -0.23 -11.79 3.72
N PRO A 66 -1.34 -12.06 4.43
CA PRO A 66 -2.31 -11.02 4.76
C PRO A 66 -1.73 -10.04 5.78
N LEU A 67 -2.07 -8.75 5.63
CA LEU A 67 -1.85 -7.77 6.68
C LEU A 67 -2.85 -8.05 7.82
N VAL A 68 -2.35 -8.50 8.97
CA VAL A 68 -3.19 -8.73 10.15
C VAL A 68 -3.32 -7.42 10.93
N GLU A 69 -4.52 -6.83 10.90
CA GLU A 69 -4.86 -5.72 11.80
C GLU A 69 -4.91 -6.23 13.25
N LYS A 70 -3.95 -5.78 14.07
CA LYS A 70 -3.83 -6.17 15.48
C LYS A 70 -4.61 -5.26 16.44
N ALA A 71 -5.25 -4.21 15.95
CA ALA A 71 -5.95 -3.22 16.77
C ALA A 71 -7.37 -2.98 16.22
N VAL A 72 -8.30 -3.83 16.64
CA VAL A 72 -9.72 -3.48 16.66
C VAL A 72 -9.95 -2.71 17.97
N ILE A 73 -10.30 -1.42 17.89
CA ILE A 73 -10.95 -0.67 18.97
C ILE A 73 -12.42 -0.52 18.60
#